data_AF-A0ABD0ZPQ6-F1
#
_entry.id   AF-A0ABD0ZPQ6-F1
#
_cell.length_a   1.000
_cell.length_b   1.000
_cell.length_c   1.000
_cell.angle_alpha   90.00
_cell.angle_beta   90.00
_cell.angle_gamma   90.00
#
_symmetry.space_group_name_H-M   'P 1'
#
loop_
_entity.id
_entity.type
_entity.pdbx_description
1 polymer ?
#
loop_
_entity_poly.entity_id
_entity_poly.type
_entity_poly.pdbx_seq_one_letter_code
_entity_poly.pdbx_strand_id
1 'polypeptide(L)'
;MEILLINNDVLEEIMLKLPVRSLGRFQIVSKHWRCTIKSRSFMERHMLHEKTLEPKILCLYKGENSCDGNNIITLTTLRLDWSCSTTCLAEEVLVPLIGPQSKEKIRGCSSWDGLLCIFDIEILTTPILVTNPATGQSQILSLSLIQQQYLDSSHTKMPLP
;
A
#
# COMPACT_ATOMS: atom_id res chain seq x y z
N MET A 1 20.62 19.52 -33.35
CA MET A 1 19.69 19.07 -32.31
C MET A 1 20.55 18.57 -31.16
N GLU A 2 20.87 19.44 -30.20
CA GLU A 2 21.72 19.09 -29.07
C GLU A 2 20.93 18.18 -28.11
N ILE A 3 21.35 16.92 -28.03
CA ILE A 3 20.90 16.03 -26.97
C ILE A 3 21.71 16.44 -25.73
N LEU A 4 21.07 17.18 -24.82
CA LEU A 4 21.63 17.50 -23.51
C LEU A 4 22.01 16.20 -22.81
N LEU A 5 23.31 15.91 -22.79
CA LEU A 5 23.90 14.77 -22.09
C LEU A 5 23.93 15.13 -20.60
N ILE A 6 22.76 15.09 -19.95
CA ILE A 6 22.70 15.17 -18.49
C ILE A 6 23.53 14.00 -17.94
N ASN A 7 24.49 14.30 -17.07
CA ASN A 7 25.27 13.28 -16.38
C ASN A 7 24.30 12.30 -15.69
N ASN A 8 24.52 11.00 -15.86
CA ASN A 8 23.72 9.94 -15.25
C ASN A 8 23.59 10.11 -13.73
N ASP A 9 24.62 10.63 -13.06
CA ASP A 9 24.60 10.90 -11.62
C ASP A 9 23.55 11.97 -11.27
N VAL A 10 23.53 13.07 -12.03
CA VAL A 10 22.57 14.17 -11.86
C VAL A 10 21.16 13.70 -12.20
N LEU A 11 21.00 12.91 -13.26
CA LEU A 11 19.72 12.29 -13.61
C LEU A 11 19.19 11.44 -12.45
N GLU A 12 20.07 10.63 -11.86
CA GLU A 12 19.73 9.75 -10.77
C GLU A 12 19.33 10.54 -9.51
N GLU A 13 20.05 11.62 -9.17
CA GLU A 13 19.69 12.54 -8.07
C GLU A 13 18.33 13.21 -8.28
N ILE A 14 18.01 13.60 -9.52
CA ILE A 14 16.69 14.13 -9.87
C ILE A 14 15.63 13.05 -9.64
N MET A 15 15.86 11.83 -10.14
CA MET A 15 14.94 10.70 -9.98
C MET A 15 14.73 10.35 -8.50
N LEU A 16 15.76 10.42 -7.66
CA LEU A 16 15.65 10.13 -6.22
C LEU A 16 14.65 11.05 -5.50
N LYS A 17 14.45 12.28 -5.99
CA LYS A 17 13.53 13.26 -5.41
C LYS A 17 12.09 13.09 -5.91
N LEU A 18 11.85 12.21 -6.88
CA LEU A 18 10.53 12.03 -7.45
C LEU A 18 9.70 11.01 -6.65
N PRO A 19 8.37 11.23 -6.53
CA PRO A 19 7.47 10.23 -5.97
C PRO A 19 7.49 8.93 -6.77
N VAL A 20 7.28 7.80 -6.08
CA VAL A 20 7.24 6.44 -6.67
C VAL A 20 6.30 6.36 -7.88
N ARG A 21 5.13 7.04 -7.85
CA ARG A 21 4.18 7.06 -8.98
C ARG A 21 4.78 7.67 -10.24
N SER A 22 5.51 8.78 -10.10
CA SER A 22 6.18 9.43 -11.23
C SER A 22 7.29 8.55 -11.79
N LEU A 23 8.08 7.93 -10.91
CA LEU A 23 9.11 6.96 -11.31
C LEU A 23 8.53 5.77 -12.07
N GLY A 24 7.37 5.27 -11.66
CA GLY A 24 6.64 4.22 -12.39
C GLY A 24 6.36 4.60 -13.85
N ARG A 25 5.92 5.83 -14.10
CA ARG A 25 5.69 6.37 -15.45
C ARG A 25 6.99 6.65 -16.21
N PHE A 26 8.07 6.98 -15.50
CA PHE A 26 9.36 7.31 -16.13
C PHE A 26 10.09 6.07 -16.68
N GLN A 27 9.72 4.88 -16.22
CA GLN A 27 10.23 3.61 -16.77
C GLN A 27 9.91 3.41 -18.26
N ILE A 28 8.91 4.09 -18.83
CA ILE A 28 8.58 3.97 -20.26
C ILE A 28 9.29 5.00 -21.15
N VAL A 29 9.97 5.98 -20.56
CA VAL A 29 10.62 7.08 -21.30
C VAL A 29 11.86 6.59 -22.07
N SER A 30 12.69 5.74 -21.45
CA SER A 30 13.83 5.12 -22.11
C SER A 30 14.27 3.82 -21.44
N LYS A 31 15.02 2.98 -22.17
CA LYS A 31 15.65 1.78 -21.61
C LYS A 31 16.61 2.13 -20.47
N HIS A 32 17.38 3.21 -20.63
CA HIS A 32 18.32 3.68 -19.61
C HIS A 32 17.59 4.02 -18.31
N TRP A 33 16.54 4.85 -18.39
CA TRP A 33 15.73 5.25 -17.22
C TRP A 33 15.10 4.05 -16.52
N ARG A 34 14.56 3.11 -17.31
CA ARG A 34 14.02 1.86 -16.77
C ARG A 34 15.07 1.06 -16.01
N CYS A 35 16.28 0.91 -16.55
CA CYS A 35 17.36 0.18 -15.91
C CYS A 35 17.79 0.86 -14.60
N THR A 36 17.95 2.19 -14.61
CA THR A 36 18.31 2.96 -13.41
C THR A 36 17.26 2.81 -12.31
N ILE A 37 15.98 3.05 -12.62
CA ILE A 37 14.86 2.98 -11.67
C ILE A 37 14.68 1.57 -11.10
N LYS A 38 14.92 0.52 -11.91
CA LYS A 38 14.81 -0.88 -11.47
C LYS A 38 16.06 -1.43 -10.77
N SER A 39 17.14 -0.65 -10.69
CA SER A 39 18.35 -1.10 -10.02
C SER A 39 18.17 -1.15 -8.50
N ARG A 40 18.77 -2.15 -7.85
CA ARG A 40 18.72 -2.28 -6.38
C ARG A 40 19.31 -1.05 -5.69
N SER A 41 20.45 -0.56 -6.18
CA SER A 41 21.13 0.60 -5.59
C SER A 41 20.27 1.88 -5.63
N PHE A 42 19.56 2.11 -6.74
CA PHE A 42 18.61 3.22 -6.83
C PHE A 42 17.47 3.06 -5.81
N MET A 43 16.87 1.87 -5.75
CA MET A 43 15.75 1.59 -4.84
C MET A 43 16.14 1.78 -3.37
N GLU A 44 17.32 1.30 -2.94
CA GLU A 44 17.80 1.46 -1.56
C GLU A 44 18.03 2.94 -1.21
N ARG A 45 18.64 3.72 -2.11
CA ARG A 45 18.85 5.16 -1.92
C ARG A 45 17.53 5.94 -1.94
N HIS A 46 16.60 5.56 -2.81
CA HIS A 46 15.27 6.17 -2.88
C HIS A 46 14.49 5.94 -1.58
N MET A 47 14.49 4.70 -1.06
CA MET A 47 13.87 4.37 0.22
C MET A 47 14.50 5.11 1.40
N LEU A 48 15.83 5.24 1.42
CA LEU A 48 16.50 6.02 2.46
C LEU A 48 16.12 7.50 2.38
N HIS A 49 16.10 8.07 1.18
CA HIS A 49 15.68 9.45 0.96
C HIS A 49 14.22 9.67 1.40
N GLU A 50 13.29 8.79 1.05
CA GLU A 50 11.89 8.89 1.50
C GLU A 50 11.73 8.82 3.02
N LYS A 51 12.57 8.04 3.72
CA LYS A 51 12.57 7.99 5.19
C LYS A 51 13.08 9.28 5.84
N THR A 52 13.87 10.08 5.13
CA THR A 52 14.36 11.39 5.61
C THR A 52 13.37 12.53 5.34
N LEU A 53 12.36 12.30 4.49
CA LEU A 53 11.28 13.24 4.30
C LEU A 53 10.31 13.23 5.50
N GLU A 54 9.45 14.24 5.59
CA GLU A 54 8.47 14.37 6.66
C GLU A 54 7.66 13.08 6.86
N PRO A 55 7.45 12.66 8.11
CA PRO A 55 6.73 11.43 8.41
C PRO A 55 5.30 11.50 7.88
N LYS A 56 4.96 10.53 7.02
CA LYS A 56 3.59 10.30 6.56
C LYS A 56 2.95 9.25 7.44
N ILE A 57 1.76 9.56 7.95
CA ILE A 57 0.98 8.62 8.75
C ILE A 57 0.00 7.92 7.82
N LEU A 58 0.01 6.58 7.83
CA LEU A 58 -0.97 5.78 7.12
C LEU A 58 -2.08 5.39 8.10
N CYS A 59 -3.29 5.88 7.86
CA CYS A 59 -4.47 5.58 8.66
C CYS A 59 -5.36 4.58 7.94
N LEU A 60 -5.73 3.52 8.65
CA LEU A 60 -6.73 2.53 8.24
C LEU A 60 -7.96 2.73 9.12
N TYR A 61 -9.10 3.05 8.52
CA TYR A 61 -10.37 3.14 9.25
C TYR A 61 -11.48 2.36 8.55
N LYS A 62 -12.41 1.83 9.36
CA LYS A 62 -13.59 1.10 8.91
C LYS A 62 -14.77 2.07 8.92
N GLY A 63 -15.36 2.32 7.76
CA GLY A 63 -16.60 3.09 7.63
C GLY A 63 -17.81 2.16 7.56
N GLU A 64 -18.86 2.47 8.33
CA GLU A 64 -20.15 1.80 8.25
C GLU A 64 -21.03 2.53 7.23
N ASN A 65 -21.33 1.90 6.08
CA ASN A 65 -22.35 2.42 5.19
C ASN A 65 -23.72 1.91 5.64
N SER A 66 -24.55 2.82 6.14
CA SER A 66 -25.89 2.55 6.70
C SER A 66 -26.90 1.96 5.71
N CYS A 67 -26.60 1.93 4.41
CA CYS A 67 -27.57 1.56 3.37
C CYS A 67 -27.44 0.11 2.84
N ASP A 68 -26.30 -0.57 3.00
CA ASP A 68 -26.06 -1.86 2.34
C ASP A 68 -25.39 -2.92 3.24
N GLY A 69 -25.12 -2.60 4.51
CA GLY A 69 -24.42 -3.50 5.43
C GLY A 69 -22.96 -3.82 5.03
N ASN A 70 -22.49 -3.28 3.91
CA ASN A 70 -21.12 -3.42 3.45
C ASN A 70 -20.19 -2.49 4.24
N ASN A 71 -19.22 -3.10 4.90
CA ASN A 71 -18.13 -2.39 5.56
C ASN A 71 -17.10 -1.95 4.52
N ILE A 72 -16.88 -0.63 4.40
CA ILE A 72 -15.84 -0.08 3.54
C ILE A 72 -14.59 0.15 4.37
N ILE A 73 -13.46 -0.38 3.91
CA ILE A 73 -12.17 -0.13 4.53
C ILE A 73 -11.55 1.05 3.76
N THR A 74 -11.24 2.12 4.46
CA THR A 74 -10.61 3.27 3.80
C THR A 74 -9.18 3.44 4.30
N LEU A 75 -8.28 3.59 3.34
CA LEU A 75 -6.87 3.84 3.59
C LEU A 75 -6.56 5.29 3.23
N THR A 76 -6.00 6.00 4.20
CA THR A 76 -5.71 7.43 4.08
C THR A 76 -4.28 7.71 4.45
N THR A 77 -3.57 8.50 3.65
CA THR A 77 -2.24 9.00 4.01
C THR A 77 -2.35 10.44 4.48
N LEU A 78 -1.94 10.69 5.72
CA LEU A 78 -1.90 12.01 6.36
C LEU A 78 -0.46 12.52 6.40
N ARG A 79 -0.28 13.81 6.12
CA ARG A 79 0.97 14.52 6.44
C ARG A 79 0.82 15.34 7.70
N LEU A 80 1.87 15.33 8.51
CA LEU A 80 2.01 16.25 9.63
C LEU A 80 2.57 17.57 9.09
N ASP A 81 1.73 18.60 9.00
CA ASP A 81 2.22 19.96 8.76
C ASP A 81 2.53 20.62 10.10
N TRP A 82 3.83 20.78 10.39
CA TRP A 82 4.30 21.46 11.60
C TRP A 82 4.40 22.98 11.43
N SER A 83 4.06 23.51 10.25
CA SER A 83 4.12 24.94 9.93
C SER A 83 3.00 25.74 10.61
N CYS A 84 1.99 25.06 11.15
CA CYS A 84 0.86 25.66 11.82
C CYS A 84 0.97 25.46 13.35
N SER A 85 0.70 26.50 14.14
CA SER A 85 0.71 26.44 15.62
C SER A 85 -0.32 25.45 16.20
N THR A 86 -1.21 24.94 15.35
CA THR A 86 -2.08 23.79 15.57
C THR A 86 -1.71 22.73 14.54
N THR A 87 -1.24 21.56 14.95
CA THR A 87 -0.95 20.43 14.04
C THR A 87 -2.14 20.18 13.12
N CYS A 88 -2.03 20.51 11.82
CA CYS A 88 -3.07 20.25 10.83
C CYS A 88 -2.70 18.99 10.03
N LEU A 89 -3.64 18.06 9.92
CA LEU A 89 -3.49 16.85 9.13
C LEU A 89 -3.91 17.17 7.70
N ALA A 90 -2.95 17.28 6.79
CA ALA A 90 -3.28 17.38 5.37
C ALA A 90 -3.52 15.97 4.82
N GLU A 91 -4.76 15.68 4.43
CA GLU A 91 -5.15 14.42 3.80
C GLU A 91 -4.73 14.42 2.33
N GLU A 92 -3.74 13.60 1.96
CA GLU A 92 -3.20 13.64 0.60
C GLU A 92 -3.92 12.69 -0.36
N VAL A 93 -4.28 11.51 0.12
CA VAL A 93 -4.77 10.43 -0.74
C VAL A 93 -5.74 9.56 0.04
N LEU A 94 -7.00 9.57 -0.41
CA LEU A 94 -8.00 8.57 -0.09
C LEU A 94 -7.91 7.44 -1.10
N VAL A 95 -7.57 6.23 -0.65
CA VAL A 95 -7.77 5.01 -1.42
C VAL A 95 -8.92 4.25 -0.75
N PRO A 96 -10.15 4.35 -1.29
CA PRO A 96 -11.23 3.49 -0.85
C PRO A 96 -10.86 2.05 -1.22
N LEU A 97 -10.62 1.22 -0.21
CA LEU A 97 -10.37 -0.19 -0.41
C LEU A 97 -11.73 -0.89 -0.27
N ILE A 98 -12.22 -1.42 -1.40
CA ILE A 98 -13.35 -2.35 -1.37
C ILE A 98 -12.80 -3.67 -0.82
N GLY A 99 -12.74 -3.75 0.51
CA GLY A 99 -12.34 -4.93 1.24
C GLY A 99 -13.43 -5.99 1.24
N PRO A 100 -13.09 -7.24 1.58
CA PRO A 100 -14.11 -8.26 1.83
C PRO A 100 -15.04 -7.81 2.96
N GLN A 101 -16.29 -8.27 2.92
CA GLN A 101 -17.30 -7.97 3.93
C GLN A 101 -16.89 -8.52 5.32
N SER A 102 -16.00 -7.83 6.02
CA SER A 102 -15.48 -8.22 7.33
C SER A 102 -16.42 -7.72 8.42
N LYS A 103 -16.97 -8.59 9.25
CA LYS A 103 -18.00 -8.19 10.21
C LYS A 103 -17.44 -7.50 11.44
N GLU A 104 -16.30 -7.89 12.00
CA GLU A 104 -15.99 -7.45 13.38
C GLU A 104 -14.56 -6.94 13.60
N LYS A 105 -13.48 -7.57 13.09
CA LYS A 105 -12.11 -7.16 13.46
C LYS A 105 -11.05 -7.30 12.35
N ILE A 106 -10.61 -6.16 11.83
CA ILE A 106 -9.58 -6.08 10.77
C ILE A 106 -8.19 -5.92 11.41
N ARG A 107 -7.20 -6.65 10.90
CA ARG A 107 -5.77 -6.43 11.20
C ARG A 107 -5.02 -6.00 9.94
N GLY A 108 -4.15 -5.00 10.09
CA GLY A 108 -3.16 -4.62 9.08
C GLY A 108 -1.77 -5.11 9.47
N CYS A 109 -1.05 -5.73 8.54
CA CYS A 109 0.36 -6.07 8.65
C CYS A 109 1.13 -5.41 7.51
N SER A 110 2.20 -4.68 7.81
CA SER A 110 3.06 -4.06 6.79
C SER A 110 4.35 -4.86 6.59
N SER A 111 4.77 -5.02 5.33
CA SER A 111 6.12 -5.48 4.97
C SER A 111 7.11 -4.31 4.92
N TRP A 112 8.41 -4.63 4.99
CA TRP A 112 9.51 -3.69 4.78
C TRP A 112 9.55 -3.12 3.35
N ASP A 113 8.90 -3.79 2.38
CA ASP A 113 8.82 -3.36 0.98
C ASP A 113 7.65 -2.40 0.70
N GLY A 114 6.97 -1.91 1.74
CA GLY A 114 5.86 -0.96 1.61
C GLY A 114 4.51 -1.59 1.19
N LEU A 115 4.43 -2.93 1.18
CA LEU A 115 3.17 -3.65 1.00
C LEU A 115 2.40 -3.74 2.33
N LEU A 116 1.10 -3.50 2.27
CA LEU A 116 0.18 -3.62 3.40
C LEU A 116 -0.79 -4.78 3.14
N CYS A 117 -0.79 -5.77 4.02
CA CYS A 117 -1.75 -6.87 4.05
C CYS A 117 -2.86 -6.55 5.05
N ILE A 118 -4.11 -6.71 4.63
CA ILE A 118 -5.31 -6.46 5.40
C ILE A 118 -6.15 -7.73 5.38
N PHE A 119 -6.53 -8.22 6.56
CA PHE A 119 -7.33 -9.44 6.71
C PHE A 119 -8.16 -9.41 7.99
N ASP A 120 -9.24 -10.19 8.01
CA ASP A 120 -10.04 -10.42 9.21
C ASP A 120 -9.38 -11.53 10.05
N ILE A 121 -9.20 -11.27 11.35
CA ILE A 121 -8.58 -12.23 12.27
C ILE A 121 -9.58 -13.20 12.89
N GLU A 122 -10.88 -12.88 12.86
CA GLU A 122 -11.95 -13.68 13.45
C GLU A 122 -12.65 -14.52 12.37
N ILE A 123 -12.79 -13.96 11.16
CA ILE A 123 -13.43 -14.61 10.03
C ILE A 123 -12.38 -14.98 8.98
N LEU A 124 -11.74 -16.14 9.17
CA LEU A 124 -10.73 -16.69 8.26
C LEU A 124 -11.28 -17.09 6.87
N THR A 125 -12.60 -17.00 6.66
CA THR A 125 -13.24 -17.19 5.34
C THR A 125 -13.15 -15.96 4.44
N THR A 126 -12.71 -14.80 4.98
CA THR A 126 -12.51 -13.59 4.18
C THR A 126 -11.16 -13.63 3.45
N PRO A 127 -11.11 -13.22 2.17
CA PRO A 127 -9.85 -13.18 1.42
C PRO A 127 -8.90 -12.10 1.95
N ILE A 128 -7.59 -12.33 1.79
CA ILE A 128 -6.56 -11.36 2.22
C ILE A 128 -6.44 -10.27 1.16
N LEU A 129 -6.51 -9.00 1.57
CA LEU A 129 -6.27 -7.86 0.69
C LEU A 129 -4.82 -7.39 0.83
N VAL A 130 -4.07 -7.37 -0.27
CA VAL A 130 -2.72 -6.79 -0.32
C VAL A 130 -2.77 -5.50 -1.11
N THR A 131 -2.28 -4.41 -0.54
CA THR A 131 -2.25 -3.11 -1.18
C THR A 131 -0.87 -2.47 -1.08
N ASN A 132 -0.48 -1.75 -2.12
CA ASN A 132 0.66 -0.84 -2.10
C ASN A 132 0.10 0.59 -2.02
N PRO A 133 0.15 1.23 -0.84
CA PRO A 133 -0.39 2.58 -0.66
C PRO A 133 0.29 3.62 -1.55
N ALA A 134 1.59 3.47 -1.81
CA ALA A 134 2.36 4.40 -2.64
C ALA A 134 1.90 4.37 -4.10
N THR A 135 1.57 3.20 -4.63
CA THR A 135 1.08 3.06 -6.02
C THR A 135 -0.45 3.16 -6.12
N GLY A 136 -1.18 2.98 -5.02
CA GLY A 136 -2.65 2.86 -5.01
C GLY A 136 -3.15 1.55 -5.61
N GLN A 137 -2.27 0.57 -5.84
CA GLN A 137 -2.66 -0.74 -6.38
C GLN A 137 -3.07 -1.68 -5.25
N SER A 138 -4.17 -2.39 -5.45
CA SER A 138 -4.68 -3.38 -4.51
C SER A 138 -4.99 -4.69 -5.23
N GLN A 139 -4.72 -5.81 -4.57
CA GLN A 139 -5.00 -7.15 -5.05
C GLN A 139 -5.61 -8.00 -3.93
N ILE A 140 -6.69 -8.70 -4.25
CA ILE A 140 -7.29 -9.71 -3.38
C ILE A 140 -6.59 -11.03 -3.64
N LEU A 141 -6.04 -11.64 -2.60
CA LEU A 141 -5.44 -12.97 -2.66
C LEU A 141 -6.50 -14.03 -2.40
N SER A 142 -6.34 -15.17 -3.07
CA SER A 142 -7.07 -16.40 -2.74
C SER A 142 -6.84 -16.79 -1.28
N LEU A 143 -7.79 -17.53 -0.71
CA LEU A 143 -7.64 -18.07 0.64
C LEU A 143 -6.34 -18.86 0.75
N SER A 144 -5.56 -18.54 1.76
CA SER A 144 -4.32 -19.26 2.07
C SER A 144 -4.63 -20.69 2.52
N LEU A 145 -3.62 -21.57 2.46
CA LEU A 145 -3.73 -22.95 2.94
C LEU A 145 -4.20 -23.01 4.41
N ILE A 146 -3.75 -22.08 5.26
CA ILE A 146 -4.15 -21.99 6.66
C ILE A 146 -5.65 -21.68 6.79
N GLN A 147 -6.16 -20.77 5.96
CA GLN A 147 -7.59 -20.44 5.93
C GLN A 147 -8.42 -21.62 5.43
N GLN A 148 -7.95 -22.32 4.39
CA GLN A 148 -8.61 -23.52 3.86
C GLN A 148 -8.67 -24.64 4.90
N GLN A 149 -7.56 -24.94 5.58
CA GLN A 149 -7.51 -25.94 6.65
C GLN A 149 -8.43 -25.58 7.83
N TYR A 150 -8.56 -24.29 8.16
CA TYR A 150 -9.50 -23.85 9.19
C TYR A 150 -10.96 -24.06 8.75
N LEU A 151 -11.30 -23.75 7.50
CA LEU A 151 -12.61 -24.07 6.94
C LEU A 151 -12.88 -25.57 6.99
N ASP A 152 -11.96 -26.41 6.52
CA ASP A 152 -12.13 -27.87 6.50
C ASP A 152 -12.34 -28.46 7.90
N SER A 153 -11.59 -27.98 8.89
CA SER A 153 -11.71 -28.39 10.29
C SER A 153 -12.97 -27.87 11.00
N SER A 154 -13.51 -26.72 10.55
CA SER A 154 -14.81 -26.23 11.00
C SER A 154 -15.97 -27.06 10.42
N HIS A 155 -15.82 -27.58 9.20
CA HIS A 155 -16.80 -28.47 8.56
C HIS A 155 -16.76 -29.92 9.07
N THR A 156 -15.64 -30.36 9.65
CA THR A 156 -15.53 -31.72 10.24
C THR A 156 -16.13 -31.83 11.66
N LYS A 157 -16.59 -30.72 12.26
CA LYS A 157 -17.35 -30.72 13.53
C LYS A 157 -18.86 -30.86 13.31
N MET A 158 -19.30 -31.88 12.59
CA MET A 158 -20.64 -32.48 12.72
C MET A 158 -20.64 -33.84 12.00
N PRO A 159 -21.04 -34.92 12.70
CA PRO A 159 -22.46 -35.22 12.72
C PRO A 159 -23.01 -35.51 14.13
N LEU A 160 -24.17 -34.94 14.41
CA LEU A 160 -25.22 -35.53 15.25
C LEU A 160 -26.53 -35.31 14.46
N PRO A 161 -27.47 -36.26 14.44
CA PRO A 161 -27.76 -37.27 15.45
C PRO A 161 -27.17 -38.65 15.18
#